data_AF-A0A0E0L011-F1
#
_entry.id   AF-A0A0E0L011-F1
#
_cell.length_a   1.000
_cell.length_b   1.000
_cell.length_c   1.000
_cell.angle_alpha   90.00
_cell.angle_beta   90.00
_cell.angle_gamma   90.00
#
_symmetry.space_group_name_H-M   'P 1'
#
loop_
_entity.id
_entity.type
_entity.pdbx_description
1 polymer ?
#
loop_
_entity_poly.entity_id
_entity_poly.type
_entity_poly.pdbx_seq_one_letter_code
_entity_poly.pdbx_strand_id
1 'polypeptide(L)'
;MVLLSLFLQLFLFFTGGLRRHRLNKLILVFVWLAYVGADLVAVYALGLLSRFEYKSNNGSVSFRETDYLMYIWVPFLLVHLGGQDTITAFSIEDNNLWLRHLLNLVVQVSLALYAFCNSFGRISLQLVVSAIFIFVAGIIKYGERTWALKCGSLEGLQNSVGDYKDKEVWAINEYDNYYSRVLYARQMVLYARGLFAGVTISQLEQNVGKNLTYGVRRCENSIKVKIVKLELNMMYDILYTKAMVLQKWTGCILRSVAHISIVVAFALFMATSKNGHTMADVAITYTLFAGALLMEACAIGALMLSPLTWAHSRIQMCLSLLPFRKTIGAEAEEKQVVPISMGQFNLVTSALHDRSTPKVMLKAINALGLEHLYRDVRHVQHAEANDMVWEFVDCFGTTYTEWFFVGRTVPVGFNLLDIMSQRFEVGIIFLHLLTDVCTSQIIHLHDCGDTDTRVDETSTTLVNECDKLSNYMMYLLVLHPSMLPVSSDYAVMGLFDHMRWADTQSTSEDLSERLSELRPVVDQWYAERLKVLYSALNELSMKIPEIDNSVIIAKEFFKSRLRSPHNVLPVLKVVKETWIALLIYAASKSRGELHARRLGDGGELLTFIWLLLAHHSLGNAAEAGLTFR
;
A
#
# COMPACT_ATOMS: atom_id res chain seq x y z
N MET A 1 17.91 -15.23 22.82
CA MET A 1 17.96 -15.07 21.35
C MET A 1 16.88 -15.88 20.63
N VAL A 2 16.76 -17.20 20.87
CA VAL A 2 15.72 -18.02 20.22
C VAL A 2 14.30 -17.55 20.53
N LEU A 3 13.97 -17.22 21.79
CA LEU A 3 12.68 -16.62 22.16
C LEU A 3 12.42 -15.26 21.51
N LEU A 4 13.47 -14.44 21.33
CA LEU A 4 13.35 -13.15 20.62
C LEU A 4 13.00 -13.38 19.14
N SER A 5 13.62 -14.38 18.51
CA SER A 5 13.29 -14.78 17.13
C SER A 5 11.82 -15.22 17.00
N LEU A 6 11.32 -16.02 17.96
CA LEU A 6 9.90 -16.40 18.00
C LEU A 6 8.98 -15.20 18.20
N PHE A 7 9.34 -14.29 19.11
CA PHE A 7 8.56 -13.08 19.36
C PHE A 7 8.44 -12.20 18.10
N LEU A 8 9.55 -11.96 17.39
CA LEU A 8 9.54 -11.19 16.14
C LEU A 8 8.64 -11.84 15.08
N GLN A 9 8.61 -13.17 15.03
CA GLN A 9 7.74 -13.91 14.12
C GLN A 9 6.27 -13.83 14.47
N LEU A 10 5.92 -13.98 15.74
CA LEU A 10 4.54 -13.79 16.20
C LEU A 10 4.09 -12.35 15.91
N PHE A 11 4.94 -11.37 16.22
CA PHE A 11 4.68 -9.97 15.91
C PHE A 11 4.41 -9.77 14.41
N LEU A 12 5.33 -10.22 13.54
CA LEU A 12 5.17 -10.12 12.08
C LEU A 12 3.96 -10.87 11.55
N PHE A 13 3.61 -12.01 12.14
CA PHE A 13 2.43 -12.77 11.75
C PHE A 13 1.17 -11.93 11.92
N PHE A 14 0.95 -11.35 13.11
CA PHE A 14 -0.23 -10.54 13.41
C PHE A 14 -0.20 -9.19 12.70
N THR A 15 0.91 -8.46 12.75
CA THR A 15 1.00 -7.12 12.12
C THR A 15 1.05 -7.19 10.60
N GLY A 16 1.61 -8.26 10.02
CA GLY A 16 1.61 -8.51 8.57
C GLY A 16 0.21 -8.71 8.01
N GLY A 17 -0.69 -9.37 8.77
CA GLY A 17 -2.11 -9.47 8.41
C GLY A 17 -2.81 -8.11 8.41
N LEU A 18 -2.47 -7.25 9.36
CA LEU A 18 -3.02 -5.89 9.46
C LEU A 18 -2.49 -4.95 8.36
N ARG A 19 -1.32 -5.22 7.75
CA ARG A 19 -0.71 -4.38 6.71
C ARG A 19 -1.57 -4.22 5.45
N ARG A 20 -2.47 -5.16 5.19
CA ARG A 20 -3.49 -5.03 4.13
C ARG A 20 -4.39 -3.82 4.35
N HIS A 21 -4.57 -3.45 5.62
CA HIS A 21 -5.25 -2.24 6.04
C HIS A 21 -4.20 -1.15 6.25
N ARG A 22 -4.55 0.10 6.00
CA ARG A 22 -3.60 1.21 6.20
C ARG A 22 -3.19 1.25 7.68
N LEU A 23 -1.92 0.95 7.94
CA LEU A 23 -1.31 1.08 9.26
C LEU A 23 -0.77 2.49 9.47
N ASN A 24 -0.81 2.96 10.71
CA ASN A 24 -0.10 4.18 11.09
C ASN A 24 1.40 4.04 10.73
N LYS A 25 2.01 5.09 10.18
CA LYS A 25 3.41 5.06 9.71
C LYS A 25 4.40 4.63 10.81
N LEU A 26 4.16 5.00 12.07
CA LEU A 26 4.98 4.53 13.19
C LEU A 26 4.91 3.01 13.37
N ILE A 27 3.71 2.42 13.26
CA ILE A 27 3.54 0.97 13.31
C ILE A 27 4.27 0.33 12.14
N LEU A 28 4.15 0.92 10.94
CA LEU A 28 4.86 0.44 9.75
C LEU A 28 6.39 0.45 9.93
N VAL A 29 6.96 1.45 10.61
CA VAL A 29 8.39 1.48 10.97
C VAL A 29 8.75 0.32 11.91
N PHE A 30 7.93 0.02 12.92
CA PHE A 30 8.15 -1.14 13.79
C PHE A 30 8.03 -2.47 13.05
N VAL A 31 7.06 -2.58 12.12
CA VAL A 31 6.92 -3.76 11.25
C VAL A 31 8.15 -3.93 10.37
N TRP A 32 8.64 -2.83 9.78
CA TRP A 32 9.86 -2.84 8.98
C TRP A 32 11.09 -3.27 9.79
N LEU A 33 11.27 -2.71 10.99
CA LEU A 33 12.36 -3.11 11.91
C LEU A 33 12.27 -4.58 12.30
N ALA A 34 11.08 -5.07 12.61
CA ALA A 34 10.86 -6.48 12.93
C ALA A 34 11.13 -7.38 11.72
N TYR A 35 10.74 -6.96 10.51
CA TYR A 35 10.96 -7.70 9.27
C TYR A 35 12.46 -7.87 8.99
N VAL A 36 13.22 -6.78 9.06
CA VAL A 36 14.68 -6.81 8.88
C VAL A 36 15.37 -7.57 10.02
N GLY A 37 14.90 -7.37 11.26
CA GLY A 37 15.48 -7.98 12.45
C GLY A 37 15.22 -9.48 12.59
N ALA A 38 14.11 -10.01 12.08
CA ALA A 38 13.72 -11.41 12.27
C ALA A 38 14.75 -12.38 11.69
N ASP A 39 15.21 -12.14 10.45
CA ASP A 39 16.22 -12.96 9.80
C ASP A 39 17.58 -12.79 10.48
N LEU A 40 17.95 -11.54 10.83
CA LEU A 40 19.21 -11.23 11.51
C LEU A 40 19.34 -11.98 12.84
N VAL A 41 18.32 -11.90 13.70
CA VAL A 41 18.33 -12.55 15.02
C VAL A 41 18.37 -14.07 14.88
N ALA A 42 17.67 -14.64 13.91
CA ALA A 42 17.67 -16.09 13.67
C ALA A 42 19.04 -16.59 13.20
N VAL A 43 19.66 -15.93 12.21
CA VAL A 43 21.01 -16.29 11.73
C VAL A 43 22.05 -16.10 12.82
N TYR A 44 21.98 -15.01 13.59
CA TYR A 44 22.91 -14.76 14.69
C TYR A 44 22.79 -15.82 15.80
N ALA A 45 21.56 -16.21 16.16
CA ALA A 45 21.32 -17.29 17.11
C ALA A 45 21.88 -18.62 16.61
N LEU A 46 21.71 -18.92 15.32
CA LEU A 46 22.22 -20.14 14.69
C LEU A 46 23.76 -20.18 14.71
N GLY A 47 24.40 -19.07 14.37
CA GLY A 47 25.86 -18.94 14.43
C GLY A 47 26.42 -19.07 15.85
N LEU A 48 25.74 -18.51 16.85
CA LEU A 48 26.12 -18.69 18.26
C LEU A 48 26.04 -20.16 18.67
N LEU A 49 24.93 -20.85 18.34
CA LEU A 49 24.77 -22.28 18.66
C LEU A 49 25.86 -23.14 17.99
N SER A 50 26.17 -22.89 16.72
CA SER A 50 27.26 -23.58 16.01
C SER A 50 28.64 -23.33 16.66
N ARG A 51 28.91 -22.10 17.12
CA ARG A 51 30.17 -21.78 17.82
C ARG A 51 30.27 -22.49 19.18
N PHE A 52 29.17 -22.53 19.93
CA PHE A 52 29.13 -23.23 21.23
C PHE A 52 29.42 -24.72 21.04
N GLU A 53 28.86 -25.31 20.00
CA GLU A 53 29.08 -26.70 19.64
C GLU A 53 30.56 -26.98 19.31
N TYR A 54 31.18 -26.16 18.46
CA TYR A 54 32.60 -26.29 18.13
C TYR A 54 33.49 -26.25 19.38
N LYS A 55 33.23 -25.31 20.30
CA LYS A 55 33.97 -25.20 21.56
C LYS A 55 33.78 -26.39 22.48
N SER A 56 32.59 -26.97 22.51
CA SER A 56 32.28 -28.16 23.30
C SER A 56 32.96 -29.41 22.74
N ASN A 57 33.03 -29.57 21.42
CA ASN A 57 33.76 -30.67 20.79
C ASN A 57 35.27 -30.62 21.07
N ASN A 58 35.85 -29.42 21.13
CA ASN A 58 37.28 -29.25 21.38
C ASN A 58 37.66 -29.23 22.88
N GLY A 59 36.74 -29.63 23.78
CA GLY A 59 37.01 -29.74 25.23
C GLY A 59 37.25 -28.41 25.95
N SER A 60 37.03 -27.27 25.29
CA SER A 60 37.31 -25.93 25.84
C SER A 60 36.22 -25.40 26.78
N VAL A 61 35.04 -26.01 26.77
CA VAL A 61 33.88 -25.67 27.62
C VAL A 61 33.18 -26.97 28.03
N SER A 62 33.22 -27.31 29.32
CA SER A 62 32.45 -28.42 29.88
C SER A 62 31.01 -27.97 30.14
N PHE A 63 30.09 -28.36 29.27
CA PHE A 63 28.65 -28.21 29.54
C PHE A 63 28.24 -29.18 30.65
N ARG A 64 27.24 -28.83 31.47
CA ARG A 64 26.53 -29.85 32.25
C ARG A 64 25.89 -30.81 31.27
N GLU A 65 25.87 -32.10 31.60
CA GLU A 65 25.20 -33.17 30.83
C GLU A 65 23.66 -32.96 30.67
N THR A 66 23.13 -31.77 30.95
CA THR A 66 21.70 -31.47 31.05
C THR A 66 21.15 -30.63 29.90
N ASP A 67 22.02 -30.08 29.04
CA ASP A 67 21.68 -28.96 28.15
C ASP A 67 21.52 -29.37 26.66
N TYR A 68 21.28 -30.67 26.41
CA TYR A 68 21.07 -31.25 25.07
C TYR A 68 19.81 -30.73 24.33
N LEU A 69 18.92 -30.00 25.01
CA LEU A 69 17.75 -29.39 24.39
C LEU A 69 18.09 -28.25 23.43
N MET A 70 19.26 -27.62 23.60
CA MET A 70 19.72 -26.53 22.74
C MET A 70 19.87 -26.96 21.27
N TYR A 71 20.15 -28.24 21.01
CA TYR A 71 20.31 -28.76 19.65
C TYR A 71 18.98 -28.84 18.89
N ILE A 72 17.85 -29.01 19.59
CA ILE A 72 16.51 -28.96 18.99
C ILE A 72 16.18 -27.54 18.50
N TRP A 73 16.81 -26.51 19.09
CA TRP A 73 16.56 -25.12 18.71
C TRP A 73 17.13 -24.78 17.33
N VAL A 74 18.16 -25.51 16.84
CA VAL A 74 18.75 -25.29 15.50
C VAL A 74 17.71 -25.50 14.39
N PRO A 75 17.01 -26.66 14.31
CA PRO A 75 15.87 -26.82 13.39
C PRO A 75 14.76 -25.78 13.56
N PHE A 76 14.45 -25.34 14.79
CA PHE A 76 13.46 -24.27 15.01
C PHE A 76 13.90 -22.94 14.42
N LEU A 77 15.18 -22.58 14.54
CA LEU A 77 15.74 -21.40 13.89
C LEU A 77 15.66 -21.48 12.36
N LEU A 78 15.67 -22.68 11.79
CA LEU A 78 15.44 -22.87 10.36
C LEU A 78 13.96 -22.67 9.98
N VAL A 79 13.01 -23.19 10.78
CA VAL A 79 11.57 -22.90 10.66
C VAL A 79 11.30 -21.40 10.72
N HIS A 80 12.00 -20.73 11.61
CA HIS A 80 11.96 -19.29 11.84
C HIS A 80 12.42 -18.46 10.61
N LEU A 81 13.52 -18.86 9.97
CA LEU A 81 14.01 -18.24 8.73
C LEU A 81 13.06 -18.44 7.54
N GLY A 82 12.19 -19.45 7.62
CA GLY A 82 11.09 -19.66 6.68
C GLY A 82 10.09 -18.50 6.60
N GLY A 83 10.15 -17.53 7.52
CA GLY A 83 9.32 -16.33 7.50
C GLY A 83 7.82 -16.62 7.68
N GLN A 84 7.05 -15.56 7.85
CA GLN A 84 5.61 -15.66 8.12
C GLN A 84 4.79 -15.70 6.84
N ASP A 85 3.60 -16.29 6.91
CA ASP A 85 2.74 -16.47 5.73
C ASP A 85 2.05 -15.16 5.33
N THR A 86 1.83 -14.27 6.31
CA THR A 86 1.18 -12.98 6.14
C THR A 86 2.08 -11.91 5.53
N ILE A 87 3.40 -12.07 5.60
CA ILE A 87 4.38 -11.15 5.02
C ILE A 87 5.62 -11.91 4.51
N THR A 88 5.74 -12.01 3.18
CA THR A 88 6.93 -12.58 2.51
C THR A 88 7.94 -11.50 2.16
N ALA A 89 7.44 -10.41 1.61
CA ALA A 89 8.21 -9.25 1.17
C ALA A 89 7.68 -7.99 1.84
N PHE A 90 8.62 -7.13 2.28
CA PHE A 90 8.24 -5.80 2.73
C PHE A 90 8.06 -4.88 1.52
N SER A 91 8.84 -5.06 0.46
CA SER A 91 8.79 -4.23 -0.74
C SER A 91 8.84 -5.09 -2.01
N ILE A 92 8.42 -4.55 -3.15
CA ILE A 92 8.50 -5.29 -4.43
C ILE A 92 9.96 -5.57 -4.82
N GLU A 93 10.89 -4.73 -4.34
CA GLU A 93 12.33 -4.90 -4.52
C GLU A 93 12.83 -6.20 -3.86
N ASP A 94 12.28 -6.57 -2.70
CA ASP A 94 12.64 -7.82 -2.02
C ASP A 94 12.24 -9.06 -2.86
N ASN A 95 11.11 -8.99 -3.56
CA ASN A 95 10.69 -10.05 -4.49
C ASN A 95 11.66 -10.18 -5.68
N ASN A 96 12.04 -9.04 -6.27
CA ASN A 96 12.96 -9.05 -7.42
C ASN A 96 14.35 -9.59 -7.04
N LEU A 97 14.74 -9.51 -5.77
CA LEU A 97 15.98 -10.06 -5.23
C LEU A 97 15.86 -11.52 -4.73
N TRP A 98 14.85 -12.28 -5.16
CA TRP A 98 14.59 -13.66 -4.69
C TRP A 98 15.80 -14.61 -4.82
N LEU A 99 16.69 -14.41 -5.80
CA LEU A 99 17.89 -15.24 -5.97
C LEU A 99 18.86 -15.09 -4.79
N ARG A 100 18.94 -13.91 -4.17
CA ARG A 100 19.70 -13.69 -2.93
C ARG A 100 19.10 -14.49 -1.77
N HIS A 101 17.78 -14.55 -1.68
CA HIS A 101 17.10 -15.35 -0.67
C HIS A 101 17.30 -16.85 -0.90
N LEU A 102 17.36 -17.31 -2.16
CA LEU A 102 17.72 -18.69 -2.48
C LEU A 102 19.15 -19.03 -2.03
N LEU A 103 20.12 -18.16 -2.32
CA LEU A 103 21.49 -18.35 -1.86
C LEU A 103 21.57 -18.41 -0.33
N ASN A 104 20.88 -17.49 0.35
CA ASN A 104 20.79 -17.49 1.81
C ASN A 104 20.19 -18.80 2.35
N LEU A 105 19.12 -19.30 1.73
CA LEU A 105 18.53 -20.59 2.09
C LEU A 105 19.57 -21.71 2.04
N VAL A 106 20.31 -21.83 0.93
CA VAL A 106 21.32 -22.90 0.77
C VAL A 106 22.40 -22.81 1.84
N VAL A 107 22.91 -21.61 2.10
CA VAL A 107 23.96 -21.39 3.12
C VAL A 107 23.44 -21.71 4.53
N GLN A 108 22.25 -21.22 4.88
CA GLN A 108 21.69 -21.41 6.22
C GLN A 108 21.26 -22.86 6.48
N VAL A 109 20.68 -23.53 5.48
CA VAL A 109 20.37 -24.97 5.57
C VAL A 109 21.65 -25.78 5.75
N SER A 110 22.72 -25.45 5.03
CA SER A 110 24.03 -26.13 5.15
C SER A 110 24.63 -25.92 6.54
N LEU A 111 24.59 -24.70 7.07
CA LEU A 111 25.08 -24.37 8.41
C LEU A 111 24.26 -25.08 9.49
N ALA A 112 22.92 -25.09 9.36
CA ALA A 112 22.05 -25.78 10.29
C ALA A 112 22.24 -27.31 10.23
N LEU A 113 22.45 -27.87 9.03
CA LEU A 113 22.74 -29.30 8.85
C LEU A 113 24.08 -29.67 9.50
N TYR A 114 25.12 -28.85 9.32
CA TYR A 114 26.42 -29.06 9.95
C TYR A 114 26.30 -29.10 11.48
N ALA A 115 25.64 -28.09 12.07
CA ALA A 115 25.42 -28.03 13.51
C ALA A 115 24.51 -29.15 14.02
N PHE A 116 23.55 -29.59 13.20
CA PHE A 116 22.67 -30.69 13.57
C PHE A 116 23.38 -32.05 13.53
N CYS A 117 24.12 -32.36 12.46
CA CYS A 117 24.80 -33.65 12.29
C CYS A 117 25.85 -33.91 13.36
N ASN A 118 26.57 -32.87 13.76
CA ASN A 118 27.61 -32.97 14.76
C ASN A 118 27.05 -33.15 16.20
N SER A 119 25.72 -33.00 16.37
CA SER A 119 25.00 -33.27 17.62
C SER A 119 24.45 -34.72 17.77
N PHE A 120 24.45 -35.54 16.70
CA PHE A 120 23.80 -36.87 16.69
C PHE A 120 24.30 -37.84 17.77
N GLY A 121 25.56 -37.76 18.16
CA GLY A 121 26.15 -38.66 19.15
C GLY A 121 25.81 -38.34 20.62
N ARG A 122 25.12 -37.22 20.88
CA ARG A 122 24.95 -36.65 22.23
C ARG A 122 23.50 -36.61 22.72
N ILE A 123 22.55 -36.89 21.84
CA ILE A 123 21.11 -36.72 22.08
C ILE A 123 20.43 -38.09 22.02
N SER A 124 19.34 -38.30 22.79
CA SER A 124 18.56 -39.52 22.70
C SER A 124 17.96 -39.70 21.29
N LEU A 125 17.86 -40.95 20.82
CA LEU A 125 17.34 -41.27 19.49
C LEU A 125 15.98 -40.62 19.22
N GLN A 126 15.11 -40.56 20.23
CA GLN A 126 13.77 -39.97 20.11
C GLN A 126 13.79 -38.45 19.89
N LEU A 127 14.70 -37.73 20.57
CA LEU A 127 14.91 -36.29 20.39
C LEU A 127 15.57 -36.00 19.03
N VAL A 128 16.47 -36.88 18.56
CA VAL A 128 17.05 -36.80 17.22
C VAL A 128 15.96 -36.94 16.15
N VAL A 129 15.08 -37.94 16.28
CA VAL A 129 13.96 -38.12 15.35
C VAL A 129 13.01 -36.91 15.38
N SER A 130 12.69 -36.38 16.55
CA SER A 130 11.91 -35.14 16.70
C SER A 130 12.57 -33.96 15.96
N ALA A 131 13.88 -33.79 16.12
CA ALA A 131 14.64 -32.73 15.46
C ALA A 131 14.69 -32.88 13.93
N ILE A 132 14.78 -34.10 13.39
CA ILE A 132 14.70 -34.37 11.95
C ILE A 132 13.38 -33.87 11.36
N PHE A 133 12.26 -34.17 12.02
CA PHE A 133 10.94 -33.69 11.57
C PHE A 133 10.85 -32.16 11.57
N ILE A 134 11.38 -31.49 12.59
CA ILE A 134 11.44 -30.02 12.63
C ILE A 134 12.33 -29.49 11.51
N PHE A 135 13.45 -30.16 11.23
CA PHE A 135 14.41 -29.76 10.20
C PHE A 135 13.78 -29.83 8.80
N VAL A 136 13.06 -30.93 8.52
CA VAL A 136 12.28 -31.09 7.28
C VAL A 136 11.23 -29.98 7.15
N ALA A 137 10.46 -29.70 8.21
CA ALA A 137 9.49 -28.61 8.21
C ALA A 137 10.16 -27.24 7.97
N GLY A 138 11.36 -27.02 8.53
CA GLY A 138 12.14 -25.80 8.35
C GLY A 138 12.60 -25.59 6.90
N ILE A 139 13.15 -26.62 6.25
CA ILE A 139 13.53 -26.56 4.83
C ILE A 139 12.32 -26.24 3.97
N ILE A 140 11.19 -26.91 4.21
CA ILE A 140 9.96 -26.71 3.44
C ILE A 140 9.52 -25.25 3.56
N LYS A 141 9.39 -24.71 4.77
CA LYS A 141 8.95 -23.32 5.00
C LYS A 141 9.87 -22.29 4.36
N TYR A 142 11.18 -22.50 4.41
CA TYR A 142 12.14 -21.62 3.76
C TYR A 142 12.06 -21.71 2.23
N GLY A 143 11.89 -22.92 1.70
CA GLY A 143 11.61 -23.13 0.29
C GLY A 143 10.34 -22.41 -0.18
N GLU A 144 9.26 -22.51 0.58
CA GLU A 144 7.99 -21.82 0.30
C GLU A 144 8.16 -20.31 0.24
N ARG A 145 8.88 -19.70 1.20
CA ARG A 145 9.19 -18.26 1.16
C ARG A 145 9.92 -17.87 -0.12
N THR A 146 10.98 -18.61 -0.47
CA THR A 146 11.78 -18.34 -1.66
C THR A 146 10.95 -18.48 -2.94
N TRP A 147 10.07 -19.48 -2.98
CA TRP A 147 9.16 -19.67 -4.10
C TRP A 147 8.10 -18.56 -4.19
N ALA A 148 7.57 -18.09 -3.07
CA ALA A 148 6.64 -16.96 -3.03
C ALA A 148 7.30 -15.68 -3.58
N LEU A 149 8.54 -15.37 -3.15
CA LEU A 149 9.30 -14.21 -3.65
C LEU A 149 9.53 -14.30 -5.16
N LYS A 150 9.91 -15.49 -5.68
CA LYS A 150 10.06 -15.71 -7.12
C LYS A 150 8.74 -15.45 -7.87
N CYS A 151 7.62 -15.97 -7.37
CA CYS A 151 6.31 -15.78 -8.00
C CYS A 151 5.84 -14.31 -7.94
N GLY A 152 6.17 -13.58 -6.87
CA GLY A 152 5.81 -12.17 -6.67
C GLY A 152 6.77 -11.17 -7.33
N SER A 153 7.86 -11.64 -7.96
CA SER A 153 8.78 -10.79 -8.72
C SER A 153 8.16 -10.32 -10.04
N LEU A 154 8.59 -9.17 -10.56
CA LEU A 154 8.05 -8.63 -11.82
C LEU A 154 8.22 -9.62 -12.98
N GLU A 155 9.40 -10.26 -13.07
CA GLU A 155 9.68 -11.31 -14.05
C GLU A 155 8.77 -12.54 -13.84
N GLY A 156 8.53 -12.92 -12.58
CA GLY A 156 7.60 -14.00 -12.22
C GLY A 156 6.16 -13.71 -12.65
N LEU A 157 5.70 -12.47 -12.47
CA LEU A 157 4.39 -12.02 -12.95
C LEU A 157 4.30 -12.10 -14.48
N GLN A 158 5.28 -11.54 -15.20
CA GLN A 158 5.32 -11.53 -16.66
C GLN A 158 5.31 -12.95 -17.25
N ASN A 159 6.18 -13.82 -16.75
CA ASN A 159 6.28 -15.20 -17.22
C ASN A 159 4.99 -15.98 -16.98
N SER A 160 4.24 -15.66 -15.91
CA SER A 160 2.99 -16.35 -15.59
C SER A 160 1.81 -16.00 -16.50
N VAL A 161 1.90 -14.92 -17.29
CA VAL A 161 0.83 -14.52 -18.23
C VAL A 161 0.63 -15.59 -19.32
N GLY A 162 1.71 -16.27 -19.73
CA GLY A 162 1.66 -17.28 -20.78
C GLY A 162 1.02 -18.61 -20.39
N ASP A 163 1.00 -18.96 -19.11
CA ASP A 163 0.51 -20.25 -18.59
C ASP A 163 -1.03 -20.41 -18.67
N TYR A 164 -1.76 -19.34 -18.98
CA TYR A 164 -3.22 -19.30 -18.90
C TYR A 164 -3.93 -19.07 -20.25
N LYS A 165 -3.20 -19.17 -21.37
CA LYS A 165 -3.71 -18.95 -22.73
C LYS A 165 -4.83 -19.93 -23.14
N ASP A 166 -4.86 -21.12 -22.55
CA ASP A 166 -5.74 -22.22 -22.98
C ASP A 166 -6.92 -22.53 -22.05
N LYS A 167 -7.16 -21.72 -21.02
CA LYS A 167 -8.31 -21.93 -20.11
C LYS A 167 -9.49 -21.07 -20.54
N GLU A 168 -10.51 -21.74 -21.05
CA GLU A 168 -11.79 -21.14 -21.46
C GLU A 168 -12.31 -20.16 -20.39
N VAL A 169 -12.71 -18.97 -20.85
CA VAL A 169 -13.49 -18.03 -20.08
C VAL A 169 -14.84 -18.66 -19.85
N TRP A 170 -15.08 -19.13 -18.63
CA TRP A 170 -16.44 -19.39 -18.20
C TRP A 170 -17.12 -18.02 -18.20
N ALA A 171 -17.97 -17.78 -19.19
CA ALA A 171 -18.90 -16.67 -19.20
C ALA A 171 -19.91 -16.88 -18.05
N ILE A 172 -19.44 -16.71 -16.81
CA ILE A 172 -20.31 -16.66 -15.64
C ILE A 172 -20.91 -15.26 -15.69
N ASN A 173 -21.93 -15.10 -16.53
CA ASN A 173 -22.70 -13.86 -16.66
C ASN A 173 -23.61 -13.61 -15.43
N GLU A 174 -23.35 -14.29 -14.32
CA GLU A 174 -24.17 -14.29 -13.11
C GLU A 174 -23.30 -13.82 -11.94
N TYR A 175 -23.27 -12.52 -11.71
CA TYR A 175 -22.51 -11.88 -10.62
C TYR A 175 -23.27 -11.87 -9.28
N ASP A 176 -24.41 -12.58 -9.26
CA ASP A 176 -25.45 -12.50 -8.24
C ASP A 176 -24.95 -12.88 -6.84
N ASN A 177 -23.94 -13.75 -6.76
CA ASN A 177 -23.38 -14.22 -5.50
C ASN A 177 -21.89 -13.86 -5.36
N TYR A 178 -21.42 -13.70 -4.12
CA TYR A 178 -20.01 -13.40 -3.81
C TYR A 178 -19.02 -14.36 -4.48
N TYR A 179 -19.37 -15.65 -4.53
CA TYR A 179 -18.53 -16.69 -5.12
C TYR A 179 -18.24 -16.46 -6.61
N SER A 180 -19.24 -16.09 -7.41
CA SER A 180 -19.03 -15.86 -8.84
C SER A 180 -18.19 -14.61 -9.07
N ARG A 181 -18.38 -13.56 -8.27
CA ARG A 181 -17.52 -12.36 -8.27
C ARG A 181 -16.07 -12.70 -7.96
N VAL A 182 -15.82 -13.54 -6.95
CA VAL A 182 -14.48 -13.99 -6.55
C VAL A 182 -13.82 -14.85 -7.64
N LEU A 183 -14.56 -15.76 -8.26
CA LEU A 183 -14.04 -16.59 -9.35
C LEU A 183 -13.68 -15.74 -10.58
N TYR A 184 -14.54 -14.77 -10.92
CA TYR A 184 -14.29 -13.82 -12.00
C TYR A 184 -13.06 -12.95 -11.71
N ALA A 185 -12.99 -12.31 -10.53
CA ALA A 185 -11.86 -11.49 -10.12
C ALA A 185 -10.53 -12.27 -10.17
N ARG A 186 -10.53 -13.54 -9.73
CA ARG A 186 -9.34 -14.39 -9.84
C ARG A 186 -8.89 -14.55 -11.28
N GLN A 187 -9.82 -14.74 -12.23
CA GLN A 187 -9.47 -14.85 -13.64
C GLN A 187 -8.89 -13.55 -14.19
N MET A 188 -9.50 -12.41 -13.85
CA MET A 188 -9.00 -11.10 -14.27
C MET A 188 -7.61 -10.80 -13.70
N VAL A 189 -7.34 -11.16 -12.45
CA VAL A 189 -6.01 -11.00 -11.83
C VAL A 189 -4.93 -11.75 -12.62
N LEU A 190 -5.23 -12.91 -13.20
CA LEU A 190 -4.27 -13.63 -14.04
C LEU A 190 -3.85 -12.80 -15.26
N TYR A 191 -4.78 -12.04 -15.84
CA TYR A 191 -4.52 -11.12 -16.95
C TYR A 191 -3.84 -9.83 -16.47
N ALA A 192 -4.27 -9.28 -15.33
CA ALA A 192 -3.74 -8.05 -14.76
C ALA A 192 -2.28 -8.18 -14.29
N ARG A 193 -1.77 -9.39 -14.02
CA ARG A 193 -0.36 -9.62 -13.64
C ARG A 193 0.63 -9.00 -14.63
N GLY A 194 0.37 -9.13 -15.92
CA GLY A 194 1.21 -8.51 -16.95
C GLY A 194 1.23 -6.99 -16.80
N LEU A 195 0.06 -6.38 -16.58
CA LEU A 195 -0.08 -4.94 -16.37
C LEU A 195 0.73 -4.47 -15.15
N PHE A 196 0.59 -5.14 -14.01
CA PHE A 196 1.35 -4.83 -12.80
C PHE A 196 2.87 -5.03 -12.97
N ALA A 197 3.28 -5.81 -13.96
CA ALA A 197 4.68 -6.00 -14.31
C ALA A 197 5.16 -5.11 -15.46
N GLY A 198 4.39 -4.07 -15.83
CA GLY A 198 4.78 -3.07 -16.81
C GLY A 198 4.41 -3.37 -18.26
N VAL A 199 3.73 -4.48 -18.54
CA VAL A 199 3.25 -4.81 -19.89
C VAL A 199 2.03 -3.93 -20.21
N THR A 200 2.00 -3.27 -21.37
CA THR A 200 0.84 -2.46 -21.76
C THR A 200 -0.32 -3.33 -22.28
N ILE A 201 -1.54 -2.80 -22.27
CA ILE A 201 -2.71 -3.50 -22.85
C ILE A 201 -2.49 -3.83 -24.34
N SER A 202 -1.80 -2.95 -25.07
CA SER A 202 -1.45 -3.18 -26.49
C SER A 202 -0.39 -4.27 -26.71
N GLN A 203 0.49 -4.47 -25.73
CA GLN A 203 1.49 -5.56 -25.75
C GLN A 203 0.89 -6.89 -25.27
N LEU A 204 -0.23 -6.83 -24.56
CA LEU A 204 -0.98 -8.01 -24.13
C LEU A 204 -1.61 -8.68 -25.35
N GLU A 205 -1.61 -10.01 -25.39
CA GLU A 205 -2.20 -10.75 -26.51
C GLU A 205 -3.66 -10.34 -26.73
N GLN A 206 -4.09 -10.28 -28.00
CA GLN A 206 -5.40 -9.75 -28.38
C GLN A 206 -6.57 -10.42 -27.63
N ASN A 207 -6.49 -11.72 -27.39
CA ASN A 207 -7.52 -12.46 -26.65
C ASN A 207 -7.55 -12.10 -25.17
N VAL A 208 -6.38 -11.90 -24.57
CA VAL A 208 -6.24 -11.52 -23.17
C VAL A 208 -6.78 -10.10 -22.93
N GLY A 209 -6.43 -9.15 -23.82
CA GLY A 209 -6.96 -7.78 -23.76
C GLY A 209 -8.48 -7.72 -23.92
N LYS A 210 -9.06 -8.53 -24.81
CA LYS A 210 -10.52 -8.66 -24.97
C LYS A 210 -11.19 -9.21 -23.71
N ASN A 211 -10.63 -10.25 -23.10
CA ASN A 211 -11.21 -10.88 -21.91
C ASN A 211 -11.16 -9.98 -20.67
N LEU A 212 -10.06 -9.25 -20.48
CA LEU A 212 -9.91 -8.28 -19.39
C LEU A 212 -10.99 -7.18 -19.44
N THR A 213 -11.44 -6.83 -20.64
CA THR A 213 -12.30 -5.66 -20.87
C THR A 213 -13.79 -6.00 -20.97
N TYR A 214 -14.13 -7.23 -21.35
CA TYR A 214 -15.51 -7.59 -21.70
C TYR A 214 -16.48 -7.65 -20.51
N GLY A 215 -16.08 -8.26 -19.38
CA GLY A 215 -17.01 -8.56 -18.27
C GLY A 215 -17.27 -7.38 -17.33
N VAL A 216 -16.23 -6.74 -16.80
CA VAL A 216 -16.36 -5.60 -15.86
C VAL A 216 -17.03 -4.40 -16.51
N ARG A 217 -16.78 -4.15 -17.80
CA ARG A 217 -17.37 -2.99 -18.51
C ARG A 217 -18.90 -3.00 -18.53
N ARG A 218 -19.53 -4.19 -18.55
CA ARG A 218 -20.99 -4.36 -18.70
C ARG A 218 -21.75 -4.59 -17.40
N CYS A 219 -21.08 -4.87 -16.28
CA CYS A 219 -21.79 -5.09 -15.02
C CYS A 219 -22.24 -3.77 -14.38
N GLU A 220 -23.16 -3.87 -13.41
CA GLU A 220 -23.61 -2.71 -12.63
C GLU A 220 -22.43 -2.07 -11.88
N ASN A 221 -22.45 -0.75 -11.71
CA ASN A 221 -21.39 0.01 -11.05
C ASN A 221 -21.08 -0.53 -9.64
N SER A 222 -22.10 -0.98 -8.91
CA SER A 222 -21.94 -1.60 -7.60
C SER A 222 -21.15 -2.91 -7.61
N ILE A 223 -21.29 -3.69 -8.68
CA ILE A 223 -20.55 -4.93 -8.90
C ILE A 223 -19.13 -4.62 -9.37
N LYS A 224 -18.93 -3.61 -10.23
CA LYS A 224 -17.60 -3.16 -10.69
C LYS A 224 -16.67 -2.84 -9.53
N VAL A 225 -17.13 -2.00 -8.59
CA VAL A 225 -16.35 -1.61 -7.40
C VAL A 225 -15.90 -2.86 -6.63
N LYS A 226 -16.82 -3.81 -6.41
CA LYS A 226 -16.52 -5.04 -5.65
C LYS A 226 -15.50 -5.93 -6.38
N ILE A 227 -15.63 -6.08 -7.70
CA ILE A 227 -14.70 -6.88 -8.51
C ILE A 227 -13.31 -6.25 -8.48
N VAL A 228 -13.17 -4.96 -8.80
CA VAL A 228 -11.85 -4.29 -8.83
C VAL A 228 -11.19 -4.32 -7.45
N LYS A 229 -11.95 -4.09 -6.35
CA LYS A 229 -11.41 -4.23 -4.99
C LYS A 229 -10.93 -5.66 -4.71
N LEU A 230 -11.68 -6.69 -5.12
CA LEU A 230 -11.25 -8.09 -5.00
C LEU A 230 -9.97 -8.36 -5.80
N GLU A 231 -9.84 -7.81 -7.01
CA GLU A 231 -8.64 -7.96 -7.83
C GLU A 231 -7.40 -7.36 -7.17
N LEU A 232 -7.50 -6.14 -6.62
CA LEU A 232 -6.42 -5.50 -5.89
C LEU A 232 -5.99 -6.31 -4.65
N ASN A 233 -6.95 -6.90 -3.93
CA ASN A 233 -6.66 -7.78 -2.79
C ASN A 233 -5.91 -9.04 -3.22
N MET A 234 -6.36 -9.69 -4.30
CA MET A 234 -5.67 -10.88 -4.81
C MET A 234 -4.29 -10.53 -5.33
N MET A 235 -4.11 -9.34 -5.91
CA MET A 235 -2.81 -8.85 -6.36
C MET A 235 -1.87 -8.59 -5.18
N TYR A 236 -2.37 -8.02 -4.07
CA TYR A 236 -1.61 -7.92 -2.82
C TYR A 236 -1.16 -9.30 -2.34
N ASP A 237 -2.06 -10.28 -2.34
CA ASP A 237 -1.79 -11.65 -1.87
C ASP A 237 -0.69 -12.33 -2.70
N ILE A 238 -0.67 -12.05 -4.01
CA ILE A 238 0.36 -12.52 -4.94
C ILE A 238 1.73 -11.88 -4.66
N LEU A 239 1.76 -10.58 -4.38
CA LEU A 239 3.00 -9.83 -4.26
C LEU A 239 3.64 -9.94 -2.87
N TYR A 240 2.85 -9.89 -1.80
CA TYR A 240 3.37 -9.64 -0.45
C TYR A 240 3.17 -10.82 0.53
N THR A 241 2.52 -11.91 0.11
CA THR A 241 2.21 -13.05 0.99
C THR A 241 2.56 -14.40 0.35
N LYS A 242 2.53 -15.49 1.15
CA LYS A 242 2.74 -16.86 0.62
C LYS A 242 1.52 -17.43 -0.11
N ALA A 243 0.42 -16.68 -0.25
CA ALA A 243 -0.85 -17.17 -0.78
C ALA A 243 -0.74 -17.80 -2.19
N MET A 244 0.21 -17.35 -3.01
CA MET A 244 0.44 -17.91 -4.34
C MET A 244 1.01 -19.33 -4.35
N VAL A 245 1.88 -19.64 -3.39
CA VAL A 245 2.41 -21.01 -3.24
C VAL A 245 1.27 -21.96 -2.89
N LEU A 246 0.30 -21.49 -2.11
CA LEU A 246 -0.88 -22.23 -1.64
C LEU A 246 -1.91 -22.50 -2.75
N GLN A 247 -1.82 -21.84 -3.91
CA GLN A 247 -2.70 -22.13 -5.03
C GLN A 247 -2.27 -23.36 -5.83
N LYS A 248 -1.00 -23.76 -5.73
CA LYS A 248 -0.46 -24.92 -6.44
C LYS A 248 -0.59 -26.17 -5.58
N TRP A 249 -0.97 -27.29 -6.20
CA TRP A 249 -1.17 -28.57 -5.49
C TRP A 249 0.09 -29.03 -4.74
N THR A 250 1.26 -28.77 -5.33
CA THR A 250 2.57 -28.97 -4.73
C THR A 250 2.77 -28.18 -3.43
N GLY A 251 2.30 -26.93 -3.37
CA GLY A 251 2.39 -26.11 -2.16
C GLY A 251 1.50 -26.65 -1.04
N CYS A 252 0.27 -27.08 -1.37
CA CYS A 252 -0.62 -27.72 -0.39
C CYS A 252 0.00 -28.98 0.21
N ILE A 253 0.62 -29.84 -0.62
CA ILE A 253 1.31 -31.05 -0.15
C ILE A 253 2.46 -30.67 0.79
N LEU A 254 3.34 -29.77 0.35
CA LEU A 254 4.50 -29.33 1.15
C LEU A 254 4.06 -28.80 2.52
N ARG A 255 3.02 -27.97 2.57
CA ARG A 255 2.48 -27.44 3.82
C ARG A 255 1.90 -28.51 4.73
N SER A 256 1.18 -29.47 4.15
CA SER A 256 0.61 -30.61 4.89
C SER A 256 1.73 -31.45 5.52
N VAL A 257 2.80 -31.71 4.74
CA VAL A 257 3.99 -32.41 5.23
C VAL A 257 4.68 -31.62 6.34
N ALA A 258 4.86 -30.31 6.19
CA ALA A 258 5.46 -29.46 7.22
C ALA A 258 4.63 -29.45 8.52
N HIS A 259 3.30 -29.32 8.42
CA HIS A 259 2.40 -29.33 9.57
C HIS A 259 2.43 -30.68 10.30
N ILE A 260 2.26 -31.79 9.57
CA ILE A 260 2.32 -33.15 10.14
C ILE A 260 3.68 -33.37 10.80
N SER A 261 4.77 -32.91 10.19
CA SER A 261 6.12 -33.03 10.76
C SER A 261 6.24 -32.30 12.11
N ILE A 262 5.72 -31.07 12.24
CA ILE A 262 5.74 -30.33 13.52
C ILE A 262 4.89 -31.04 14.59
N VAL A 263 3.71 -31.57 14.22
CA VAL A 263 2.83 -32.31 15.14
C VAL A 263 3.49 -33.60 15.62
N VAL A 264 4.09 -34.38 14.72
CA VAL A 264 4.83 -35.60 15.06
C VAL A 264 6.03 -35.28 15.95
N ALA A 265 6.79 -34.23 15.63
CA ALA A 265 7.91 -33.78 16.44
C ALA A 265 7.48 -33.41 17.87
N PHE A 266 6.34 -32.74 18.02
CA PHE A 266 5.77 -32.38 19.32
C PHE A 266 5.35 -33.60 20.13
N ALA A 267 4.67 -34.57 19.50
CA ALA A 267 4.28 -35.82 20.15
C ALA A 267 5.50 -36.63 20.62
N LEU A 268 6.53 -36.73 19.79
CA LEU A 268 7.79 -37.38 20.15
C LEU A 268 8.50 -36.67 21.30
N PHE A 269 8.48 -35.34 21.31
CA PHE A 269 9.04 -34.54 22.40
C PHE A 269 8.28 -34.77 23.70
N MET A 270 6.95 -34.82 23.67
CA MET A 270 6.09 -35.12 24.83
C MET A 270 6.36 -36.51 25.41
N ALA A 271 6.59 -37.50 24.55
CA ALA A 271 6.86 -38.87 24.96
C ALA A 271 8.29 -39.09 25.48
N THR A 272 9.18 -38.10 25.40
CA THR A 272 10.55 -38.21 25.93
C THR A 272 10.59 -37.79 27.39
N SER A 273 11.25 -38.57 28.26
CA SER A 273 11.46 -38.21 29.66
C SER A 273 12.23 -36.89 29.79
N LYS A 274 11.79 -36.01 30.69
CA LYS A 274 12.45 -34.71 30.96
C LYS A 274 13.40 -34.74 32.14
N ASN A 275 13.62 -35.94 32.69
CA ASN A 275 14.47 -36.15 33.85
C ASN A 275 15.92 -35.84 33.45
N GLY A 276 16.54 -34.87 34.11
CA GLY A 276 17.92 -34.46 33.81
C GLY A 276 18.05 -33.25 32.88
N HIS A 277 16.97 -32.61 32.44
CA HIS A 277 17.03 -31.33 31.73
C HIS A 277 16.72 -30.15 32.65
N THR A 278 17.26 -28.97 32.34
CA THR A 278 16.89 -27.77 33.09
C THR A 278 15.43 -27.40 32.81
N MET A 279 14.72 -26.97 33.85
CA MET A 279 13.31 -26.53 33.71
C MET A 279 13.17 -25.39 32.71
N ALA A 280 14.18 -24.51 32.63
CA ALA A 280 14.21 -23.41 31.68
C ALA A 280 14.26 -23.90 30.22
N ASP A 281 15.15 -24.84 29.88
CA ASP A 281 15.28 -25.33 28.51
C ASP A 281 14.05 -26.13 28.05
N VAL A 282 13.45 -26.88 28.98
CA VAL A 282 12.19 -27.59 28.74
C VAL A 282 11.07 -26.57 28.47
N ALA A 283 10.94 -25.53 29.30
CA ALA A 283 9.95 -24.47 29.11
C ALA A 283 10.14 -23.74 27.77
N ILE A 284 11.37 -23.36 27.42
CA ILE A 284 11.69 -22.71 26.13
C ILE A 284 11.26 -23.59 24.96
N THR A 285 11.58 -24.89 25.01
CA THR A 285 11.24 -25.83 23.93
C THR A 285 9.72 -26.00 23.78
N TYR A 286 8.98 -26.06 24.89
CA TYR A 286 7.52 -26.03 24.88
C TYR A 286 6.97 -24.74 24.27
N THR A 287 7.53 -23.58 24.60
CA THR A 287 7.13 -22.30 24.01
C THR A 287 7.38 -22.27 22.50
N LEU A 288 8.48 -22.85 22.01
CA LEU A 288 8.78 -22.95 20.57
C LEU A 288 7.75 -23.82 19.84
N PHE A 289 7.42 -25.00 20.38
CA PHE A 289 6.38 -25.85 19.81
C PHE A 289 5.01 -25.18 19.81
N ALA A 290 4.63 -24.58 20.94
CA ALA A 290 3.35 -23.87 21.07
C ALA A 290 3.25 -22.72 20.06
N GLY A 291 4.31 -21.92 19.92
CA GLY A 291 4.36 -20.84 18.93
C GLY A 291 4.29 -21.33 17.49
N ALA A 292 5.03 -22.39 17.15
CA ALA A 292 5.00 -22.98 15.81
C ALA A 292 3.61 -23.55 15.44
N LEU A 293 2.97 -24.29 16.35
CA LEU A 293 1.64 -24.84 16.17
C LEU A 293 0.57 -23.74 16.11
N LEU A 294 0.68 -22.71 16.95
CA LEU A 294 -0.22 -21.56 16.96
C LEU A 294 -0.17 -20.83 15.61
N MET A 295 1.02 -20.51 15.11
CA MET A 295 1.19 -19.84 13.82
C MET A 295 0.63 -20.68 12.68
N GLU A 296 0.82 -22.00 12.68
CA GLU A 296 0.22 -22.90 11.69
C GLU A 296 -1.31 -22.91 11.76
N ALA A 297 -1.88 -23.02 12.96
CA ALA A 297 -3.33 -23.00 13.16
C ALA A 297 -3.94 -21.67 12.68
N CYS A 298 -3.31 -20.55 13.03
CA CYS A 298 -3.75 -19.23 12.58
C CYS A 298 -3.61 -19.06 11.06
N ALA A 299 -2.54 -19.57 10.46
CA ALA A 299 -2.33 -19.48 9.01
C ALA A 299 -3.34 -20.33 8.22
N ILE A 300 -3.72 -21.51 8.72
CA ILE A 300 -4.82 -22.31 8.17
C ILE A 300 -6.14 -21.53 8.29
N GLY A 301 -6.41 -20.89 9.44
CA GLY A 301 -7.58 -20.03 9.62
C GLY A 301 -7.62 -18.85 8.63
N ALA A 302 -6.48 -18.16 8.44
CA ALA A 302 -6.35 -17.07 7.48
C ALA A 302 -6.55 -17.56 6.02
N LEU A 303 -6.06 -18.75 5.69
CA LEU A 303 -6.28 -19.41 4.41
C LEU A 303 -7.76 -19.68 4.17
N MET A 304 -8.50 -20.16 5.18
CA MET A 304 -9.94 -20.43 5.06
C MET A 304 -10.76 -19.16 4.82
N LEU A 305 -10.27 -18.00 5.26
CA LEU A 305 -10.95 -16.72 5.06
C LEU A 305 -10.56 -16.04 3.75
N SER A 306 -9.38 -16.30 3.18
CA SER A 306 -8.88 -15.58 1.98
C SER A 306 -9.77 -15.80 0.74
N PRO A 307 -10.11 -14.77 -0.07
CA PRO A 307 -11.01 -14.94 -1.22
C PRO A 307 -10.40 -15.87 -2.28
N LEU A 308 -9.07 -15.91 -2.31
CA LEU A 308 -8.26 -16.64 -3.27
C LEU A 308 -8.41 -18.16 -3.13
N THR A 309 -8.71 -18.65 -1.93
CA THR A 309 -8.91 -20.08 -1.63
C THR A 309 -10.34 -20.51 -1.94
N TRP A 310 -11.32 -19.64 -1.71
CA TRP A 310 -12.71 -19.84 -2.15
C TRP A 310 -12.83 -19.93 -3.66
N ALA A 311 -12.02 -19.17 -4.40
CA ALA A 311 -11.98 -19.26 -5.86
C ALA A 311 -11.43 -20.61 -6.39
N HIS A 312 -10.90 -21.50 -5.53
CA HIS A 312 -10.32 -22.78 -5.93
C HIS A 312 -11.29 -23.95 -5.69
N SER A 313 -11.82 -24.51 -6.77
CA SER A 313 -12.85 -25.56 -6.77
C SER A 313 -12.49 -26.83 -5.97
N ARG A 314 -11.21 -27.10 -5.73
CA ARG A 314 -10.75 -28.31 -5.01
C ARG A 314 -10.66 -28.12 -3.50
N ILE A 315 -10.37 -26.90 -3.02
CA ILE A 315 -10.43 -26.57 -1.59
C ILE A 315 -11.89 -26.55 -1.13
N GLN A 316 -12.81 -26.21 -2.03
CA GLN A 316 -14.24 -26.28 -1.83
C GLN A 316 -14.74 -27.70 -1.48
N MET A 317 -14.12 -28.77 -2.00
CA MET A 317 -14.49 -30.15 -1.66
C MET A 317 -14.12 -30.51 -0.21
N CYS A 318 -13.04 -29.93 0.32
CA CYS A 318 -12.69 -30.06 1.73
C CYS A 318 -13.52 -29.12 2.62
N LEU A 319 -13.75 -27.87 2.19
CA LEU A 319 -14.57 -26.90 2.91
C LEU A 319 -16.06 -27.25 2.90
N SER A 320 -16.54 -28.02 1.91
CA SER A 320 -17.94 -28.50 1.87
C SER A 320 -18.27 -29.48 3.00
N LEU A 321 -17.25 -29.99 3.71
CA LEU A 321 -17.41 -30.82 4.89
C LEU A 321 -17.62 -29.99 6.17
N LEU A 322 -17.47 -28.65 6.12
CA LEU A 322 -17.63 -27.78 7.29
C LEU A 322 -19.08 -27.27 7.41
N PRO A 323 -19.71 -27.38 8.59
CA PRO A 323 -21.11 -27.00 8.81
C PRO A 323 -21.39 -25.49 8.72
N PHE A 324 -20.36 -24.62 8.75
CA PHE A 324 -20.50 -23.16 8.83
C PHE A 324 -20.16 -22.41 7.52
N ARG A 325 -20.15 -23.09 6.37
CA ARG A 325 -19.74 -22.53 5.07
C ARG A 325 -20.41 -21.18 4.72
N LYS A 326 -21.72 -21.05 4.95
CA LYS A 326 -22.48 -19.83 4.62
C LYS A 326 -22.09 -18.65 5.52
N THR A 327 -21.90 -18.91 6.81
CA THR A 327 -21.50 -17.91 7.80
C THR A 327 -20.08 -17.40 7.53
N ILE A 328 -19.15 -18.32 7.23
CA ILE A 328 -17.76 -17.96 6.90
C ILE A 328 -17.68 -17.18 5.58
N GLY A 329 -18.50 -17.52 4.58
CA GLY A 329 -18.56 -16.79 3.31
C GLY A 329 -19.09 -15.35 3.46
N ALA A 330 -20.13 -15.14 4.27
CA ALA A 330 -20.68 -13.81 4.53
C ALA A 330 -19.69 -12.94 5.35
N GLU A 331 -19.05 -13.52 6.36
CA GLU A 331 -18.06 -12.83 7.19
C GLU A 331 -16.76 -12.52 6.44
N ALA A 332 -16.38 -13.36 5.46
CA ALA A 332 -15.28 -13.08 4.54
C ALA A 332 -15.59 -11.95 3.55
N GLU A 333 -16.84 -11.85 3.08
CA GLU A 333 -17.29 -10.74 2.21
C GLU A 333 -17.28 -9.39 2.94
N GLU A 334 -17.66 -9.36 4.22
CA GLU A 334 -17.73 -8.13 5.03
C GLU A 334 -16.35 -7.66 5.53
N LYS A 335 -15.45 -8.58 5.91
CA LYS A 335 -14.16 -8.23 6.56
C LYS A 335 -12.97 -8.02 5.63
N GLN A 336 -13.04 -8.36 4.33
CA GLN A 336 -11.85 -8.41 3.46
C GLN A 336 -11.79 -7.40 2.33
N VAL A 337 -12.73 -6.46 2.25
CA VAL A 337 -12.63 -5.40 1.26
C VAL A 337 -11.62 -4.37 1.77
N VAL A 338 -10.36 -4.44 1.29
CA VAL A 338 -9.35 -3.42 1.61
C VAL A 338 -9.93 -2.04 1.29
N PRO A 339 -10.00 -1.13 2.29
CA PRO A 339 -10.50 0.20 2.05
C PRO A 339 -9.56 0.90 1.07
N ILE A 340 -10.14 1.55 0.08
CA ILE A 340 -9.39 2.41 -0.82
C ILE A 340 -9.18 3.71 -0.07
N SER A 341 -7.92 4.08 0.07
CA SER A 341 -7.53 5.31 0.75
C SER A 341 -6.90 6.28 -0.24
N MET A 342 -6.93 7.55 0.13
CA MET A 342 -6.26 8.64 -0.55
C MET A 342 -5.38 9.36 0.47
N GLY A 343 -4.09 9.47 0.17
CA GLY A 343 -3.19 10.32 0.97
C GLY A 343 -3.65 11.77 0.92
N GLN A 344 -3.42 12.52 1.98
CA GLN A 344 -3.84 13.92 2.10
C GLN A 344 -2.62 14.74 2.49
N PHE A 345 -2.29 15.73 1.66
CA PHE A 345 -1.22 16.68 1.92
C PHE A 345 -1.65 18.06 1.44
N ASN A 346 -1.90 18.98 2.37
CA ASN A 346 -2.16 20.38 2.06
C ASN A 346 -0.86 21.18 2.18
N LEU A 347 -0.49 21.86 1.09
CA LEU A 347 0.81 22.52 0.96
C LEU A 347 0.94 23.73 1.90
N VAL A 348 -0.10 24.57 1.97
CA VAL A 348 -0.11 25.81 2.76
C VAL A 348 -0.23 25.51 4.26
N THR A 349 -1.15 24.62 4.64
CA THR A 349 -1.32 24.18 6.04
C THR A 349 -0.03 23.56 6.57
N SER A 350 0.65 22.75 5.77
CA SER A 350 1.93 22.14 6.16
C SER A 350 3.01 23.21 6.36
N ALA A 351 3.12 24.19 5.45
CA ALA A 351 4.10 25.28 5.57
C ALA A 351 3.83 26.17 6.81
N LEU A 352 2.56 26.50 7.09
CA LEU A 352 2.15 27.27 8.27
C LEU A 352 2.44 26.51 9.57
N HIS A 353 2.24 25.19 9.59
CA HIS A 353 2.56 24.38 10.77
C HIS A 353 4.08 24.25 11.00
N ASP A 354 4.86 24.20 9.92
CA ASP A 354 6.32 24.14 10.02
C ASP A 354 6.96 25.49 10.41
N ARG A 355 6.25 26.62 10.22
CA ARG A 355 6.61 27.94 10.76
C ARG A 355 6.52 28.00 12.27
N SER A 356 5.54 27.32 12.87
CA SER A 356 5.35 27.30 14.33
C SER A 356 6.24 26.27 15.05
N THR A 357 6.98 25.44 14.30
CA THR A 357 7.82 24.39 14.83
C THR A 357 9.21 24.93 15.28
N PRO A 358 9.75 24.53 16.46
CA PRO A 358 11.05 25.01 16.92
C PRO A 358 12.20 24.69 15.97
N LYS A 359 13.00 25.71 15.60
CA LYS A 359 14.12 25.59 14.64
C LYS A 359 15.18 24.54 15.05
N VAL A 360 15.37 24.33 16.35
CA VAL A 360 16.32 23.33 16.89
C VAL A 360 15.87 21.91 16.55
N MET A 361 14.57 21.65 16.65
CA MET A 361 14.01 20.34 16.34
C MET A 361 14.16 20.02 14.85
N LEU A 362 13.87 20.99 13.98
CA LEU A 362 14.02 20.82 12.54
C LEU A 362 15.48 20.57 12.15
N LYS A 363 16.43 21.33 12.71
CA LYS A 363 17.87 21.08 12.49
C LYS A 363 18.29 19.68 12.90
N ALA A 364 17.75 19.16 14.01
CA ALA A 364 18.04 17.81 14.46
C ALA A 364 17.49 16.73 13.50
N ILE A 365 16.26 16.92 13.01
CA ILE A 365 15.64 16.02 12.02
C ILE A 365 16.47 15.98 10.73
N ASN A 366 16.87 17.15 10.24
CA ASN A 366 17.69 17.29 9.03
C ASN A 366 19.07 16.65 9.22
N ALA A 367 19.72 16.86 10.36
CA ALA A 367 21.02 16.26 10.68
C ALA A 367 20.97 14.72 10.72
N LEU A 368 19.82 14.13 11.06
CA LEU A 368 19.60 12.68 11.07
C LEU A 368 19.16 12.12 9.71
N GLY A 369 18.92 12.97 8.71
CA GLY A 369 18.37 12.56 7.41
C GLY A 369 16.93 12.03 7.50
N LEU A 370 16.19 12.40 8.55
CA LEU A 370 14.83 11.90 8.81
C LEU A 370 13.74 12.84 8.27
N GLU A 371 14.07 13.78 7.39
CA GLU A 371 13.15 14.79 6.86
C GLU A 371 11.94 14.15 6.18
N HIS A 372 12.16 13.14 5.33
CA HIS A 372 11.08 12.42 4.65
C HIS A 372 10.16 11.71 5.64
N LEU A 373 10.73 11.03 6.65
CA LEU A 373 9.97 10.33 7.67
C LEU A 373 9.17 11.32 8.54
N TYR A 374 9.78 12.43 8.94
CA TYR A 374 9.12 13.48 9.71
C TYR A 374 7.93 14.04 8.94
N ARG A 375 8.13 14.38 7.66
CA ARG A 375 7.06 14.92 6.81
C ARG A 375 5.92 13.91 6.65
N ASP A 376 6.24 12.66 6.36
CA ASP A 376 5.25 11.59 6.21
C ASP A 376 4.44 11.34 7.48
N VAL A 377 5.06 11.44 8.65
CA VAL A 377 4.38 11.22 9.93
C VAL A 377 3.58 12.45 10.35
N ARG A 378 4.09 13.66 10.07
CA ARG A 378 3.54 14.91 10.60
C ARG A 378 2.48 15.55 9.71
N HIS A 379 2.67 15.48 8.39
CA HIS A 379 1.86 16.24 7.43
C HIS A 379 0.97 15.38 6.54
N VAL A 380 1.19 14.06 6.51
CA VAL A 380 0.40 13.17 5.66
C VAL A 380 -0.69 12.51 6.47
N GLN A 381 -1.93 12.78 6.08
CA GLN A 381 -3.10 12.07 6.59
C GLN A 381 -3.65 11.14 5.51
N HIS A 382 -4.59 10.28 5.87
CA HIS A 382 -5.26 9.40 4.93
C HIS A 382 -6.76 9.51 5.12
N ALA A 383 -7.46 9.82 4.03
CA ALA A 383 -8.92 9.81 3.99
C ALA A 383 -9.40 8.52 3.31
N GLU A 384 -10.55 8.01 3.75
CA GLU A 384 -11.26 6.98 3.00
C GLU A 384 -11.80 7.57 1.70
N ALA A 385 -11.60 6.86 0.60
CA ALA A 385 -11.96 7.30 -0.74
C ALA A 385 -13.26 6.65 -1.26
N ASN A 386 -14.15 6.16 -0.38
CA ASN A 386 -15.34 5.43 -0.79
C ASN A 386 -16.24 6.29 -1.71
N ASP A 387 -16.52 7.54 -1.35
CA ASP A 387 -17.34 8.45 -2.17
C ASP A 387 -16.67 8.71 -3.53
N MET A 388 -15.35 8.95 -3.52
CA MET A 388 -14.56 9.19 -4.74
C MET A 388 -14.54 7.96 -5.66
N VAL A 389 -14.48 6.76 -5.12
CA VAL A 389 -14.51 5.52 -5.89
C VAL A 389 -15.80 5.41 -6.71
N TRP A 390 -16.95 5.77 -6.12
CA TRP A 390 -18.21 5.79 -6.83
C TRP A 390 -18.23 6.85 -7.92
N GLU A 391 -17.75 8.06 -7.64
CA GLU A 391 -17.64 9.14 -8.62
C GLU A 391 -16.87 8.68 -9.87
N PHE A 392 -15.69 8.06 -9.70
CA PHE A 392 -14.91 7.56 -10.83
C PHE A 392 -15.64 6.45 -11.59
N VAL A 393 -16.28 5.51 -10.90
CA VAL A 393 -17.03 4.43 -11.56
C VAL A 393 -18.21 4.98 -12.36
N ASP A 394 -18.90 5.99 -11.82
CA ASP A 394 -20.00 6.68 -12.51
C ASP A 394 -19.51 7.45 -13.74
N CYS A 395 -18.34 8.10 -13.67
CA CYS A 395 -17.69 8.74 -14.82
C CYS A 395 -17.45 7.77 -15.99
N PHE A 396 -17.13 6.50 -15.71
CA PHE A 396 -16.91 5.49 -16.75
C PHE A 396 -18.19 4.76 -17.20
N GLY A 397 -19.26 4.83 -16.42
CA GLY A 397 -20.56 4.20 -16.73
C GLY A 397 -21.45 5.07 -17.62
N THR A 398 -21.25 6.38 -17.59
CA THR A 398 -21.99 7.37 -18.38
C THR A 398 -21.16 7.81 -19.58
N THR A 399 -21.80 8.29 -20.66
CA THR A 399 -21.14 8.74 -21.90
C THR A 399 -20.35 10.06 -21.69
N TYR A 400 -19.57 10.19 -20.61
CA TYR A 400 -18.77 11.37 -20.27
C TYR A 400 -17.44 11.44 -21.05
N THR A 401 -17.15 10.48 -21.91
CA THR A 401 -15.95 10.49 -22.77
C THR A 401 -15.90 11.69 -23.74
N GLU A 402 -17.02 12.38 -23.96
CA GLU A 402 -17.07 13.59 -24.81
C GLU A 402 -16.77 14.90 -24.06
N TRP A 403 -16.67 14.89 -22.72
CA TRP A 403 -16.66 16.12 -21.90
C TRP A 403 -15.28 16.61 -21.48
N PHE A 404 -14.22 15.82 -21.66
CA PHE A 404 -13.02 16.03 -20.87
C PHE A 404 -12.26 17.35 -21.14
N PHE A 405 -12.28 17.94 -22.35
CA PHE A 405 -11.59 19.23 -22.60
C PHE A 405 -12.19 20.11 -23.71
N VAL A 406 -13.47 19.97 -24.08
CA VAL A 406 -14.06 20.86 -25.10
C VAL A 406 -14.32 22.25 -24.50
N GLY A 407 -13.29 23.09 -24.52
CA GLY A 407 -13.38 24.55 -24.64
C GLY A 407 -14.26 25.29 -23.61
N ARG A 408 -14.42 24.78 -22.39
CA ARG A 408 -15.15 25.52 -21.34
C ARG A 408 -14.36 26.74 -20.90
N THR A 409 -14.67 27.89 -21.49
CA THR A 409 -14.42 29.18 -20.84
C THR A 409 -15.30 29.24 -19.60
N VAL A 410 -14.73 28.91 -18.44
CA VAL A 410 -15.40 29.17 -17.18
C VAL A 410 -15.60 30.70 -17.10
N PRO A 411 -16.74 31.20 -16.59
CA PRO A 411 -16.98 32.64 -16.37
C PRO A 411 -16.08 33.28 -15.29
N VAL A 412 -14.84 32.81 -15.17
CA VAL A 412 -13.80 33.20 -14.21
C VAL A 412 -12.70 34.04 -14.89
N GLY A 413 -12.67 34.05 -16.23
CA GLY A 413 -11.82 34.96 -17.02
C GLY A 413 -10.37 34.50 -17.21
N PHE A 414 -9.92 33.41 -16.56
CA PHE A 414 -8.64 32.77 -16.89
C PHE A 414 -8.84 31.42 -17.57
N ASN A 415 -7.97 31.12 -18.53
CA ASN A 415 -8.05 29.91 -19.33
C ASN A 415 -7.30 28.77 -18.62
N LEU A 416 -8.05 27.90 -17.95
CA LEU A 416 -7.49 26.74 -17.25
C LEU A 416 -6.68 25.85 -18.21
N LEU A 417 -7.06 25.80 -19.49
CA LEU A 417 -6.33 25.07 -20.52
C LEU A 417 -4.91 25.62 -20.72
N ASP A 418 -4.70 26.95 -20.61
CA ASP A 418 -3.38 27.57 -20.79
C ASP A 418 -2.43 27.27 -19.63
N ILE A 419 -2.96 27.02 -18.44
CA ILE A 419 -2.20 26.61 -17.26
C ILE A 419 -1.86 25.12 -17.34
N MET A 420 -2.84 24.33 -17.76
CA MET A 420 -2.71 22.88 -17.88
C MET A 420 -1.89 22.44 -19.10
N SER A 421 -1.69 23.32 -20.09
CA SER A 421 -0.80 23.13 -21.25
C SER A 421 0.67 23.48 -20.99
N GLN A 422 1.01 23.92 -19.78
CA GLN A 422 2.41 24.10 -19.37
C GLN A 422 2.98 22.76 -18.91
N ARG A 423 3.54 22.72 -17.70
CA ARG A 423 4.03 21.50 -17.05
C ARG A 423 2.96 20.96 -16.12
N PHE A 424 2.83 19.63 -16.08
CA PHE A 424 1.81 18.95 -15.30
C PHE A 424 1.86 19.32 -13.81
N GLU A 425 3.07 19.38 -13.24
CA GLU A 425 3.28 19.78 -11.84
C GLU A 425 2.86 21.23 -11.55
N VAL A 426 3.03 22.15 -12.50
CA VAL A 426 2.66 23.56 -12.34
C VAL A 426 1.14 23.71 -12.31
N GLY A 427 0.46 22.97 -13.19
CA GLY A 427 -1.00 22.87 -13.19
C GLY A 427 -1.54 22.36 -11.85
N ILE A 428 -0.94 21.31 -11.29
CA ILE A 428 -1.33 20.77 -9.97
C ILE A 428 -1.12 21.82 -8.87
N ILE A 429 0.06 22.46 -8.79
CA ILE A 429 0.35 23.45 -7.75
C ILE A 429 -0.63 24.62 -7.84
N PHE A 430 -0.81 25.18 -9.04
CA PHE A 430 -1.71 26.31 -9.24
C PHE A 430 -3.15 25.95 -8.88
N LEU A 431 -3.66 24.82 -9.38
CA LEU A 431 -5.01 24.36 -9.09
C LEU A 431 -5.20 24.04 -7.60
N HIS A 432 -4.15 23.56 -6.92
CA HIS A 432 -4.16 23.36 -5.47
C HIS A 432 -4.30 24.68 -4.72
N LEU A 433 -3.48 25.68 -5.03
CA LEU A 433 -3.57 27.02 -4.43
C LEU A 433 -4.94 27.67 -4.69
N LEU A 434 -5.46 27.52 -5.92
CA LEU A 434 -6.80 27.98 -6.31
C LEU A 434 -7.91 27.28 -5.51
N THR A 435 -7.82 25.97 -5.37
CA THR A 435 -8.77 25.18 -4.58
C THR A 435 -8.76 25.67 -3.13
N ASP A 436 -7.57 25.83 -2.56
CA ASP A 436 -7.38 26.24 -1.16
C ASP A 436 -7.96 27.63 -0.86
N VAL A 437 -7.78 28.59 -1.76
CA VAL A 437 -8.44 29.91 -1.62
C VAL A 437 -9.96 29.77 -1.62
N CYS A 438 -10.51 29.05 -2.60
CA CYS A 438 -11.97 28.88 -2.75
C CYS A 438 -12.59 28.15 -1.56
N THR A 439 -11.97 27.07 -1.08
CA THR A 439 -12.47 26.30 0.06
C THR A 439 -12.32 27.07 1.37
N SER A 440 -11.16 27.70 1.61
CA SER A 440 -10.94 28.53 2.81
C SER A 440 -11.94 29.68 2.89
N GLN A 441 -12.28 30.30 1.76
CA GLN A 441 -13.27 31.37 1.73
C GLN A 441 -14.66 30.88 2.14
N ILE A 442 -15.12 29.73 1.64
CA ILE A 442 -16.44 29.19 1.98
C ILE A 442 -16.50 28.77 3.45
N ILE A 443 -15.44 28.14 3.96
CA ILE A 443 -15.35 27.75 5.38
C ILE A 443 -15.45 28.98 6.28
N HIS A 444 -14.72 30.04 5.94
CA HIS A 444 -14.75 31.29 6.70
C HIS A 444 -16.16 31.91 6.73
N LEU A 445 -16.87 31.92 5.61
CA LEU A 445 -18.22 32.48 5.54
C LEU A 445 -19.25 31.67 6.33
N HIS A 446 -19.07 30.36 6.37
CA HIS A 446 -19.85 29.48 7.23
C HIS A 446 -19.65 29.85 8.72
N ASP A 447 -18.41 30.05 9.15
CA ASP A 447 -18.08 30.36 10.55
C ASP A 447 -18.53 31.77 10.99
N CYS A 448 -18.58 32.74 10.07
CA CYS A 448 -19.08 34.09 10.37
C CYS A 448 -20.62 34.19 10.52
N GLY A 449 -21.37 33.11 10.27
CA GLY A 449 -22.81 33.06 10.53
C GLY A 449 -23.66 33.98 9.65
N ASP A 450 -23.21 34.32 8.44
CA ASP A 450 -23.98 35.16 7.52
C ASP A 450 -25.18 34.37 6.95
N THR A 451 -26.34 34.57 7.58
CA THR A 451 -27.55 33.72 7.46
C THR A 451 -28.32 33.84 6.14
N ASP A 452 -27.89 34.68 5.18
CA ASP A 452 -28.57 34.80 3.89
C ASP A 452 -28.12 33.73 2.87
N THR A 453 -27.01 33.04 3.15
CA THR A 453 -26.64 31.80 2.46
C THR A 453 -27.20 30.60 3.20
N ARG A 454 -28.31 30.03 2.72
CA ARG A 454 -28.53 28.59 2.90
C ARG A 454 -27.39 27.88 2.17
N VAL A 455 -26.26 27.68 2.83
CA VAL A 455 -25.21 26.76 2.38
C VAL A 455 -25.87 25.38 2.41
N ASP A 456 -26.40 24.99 1.28
CA ASP A 456 -27.05 23.70 1.10
C ASP A 456 -26.04 22.57 1.36
N GLU A 457 -26.51 21.41 1.81
CA GLU A 457 -25.68 20.22 2.07
C GLU A 457 -24.78 19.91 0.87
N THR A 458 -25.29 20.15 -0.34
CA THR A 458 -24.60 20.01 -1.64
C THR A 458 -23.37 20.92 -1.80
N SER A 459 -23.34 22.08 -1.14
CA SER A 459 -22.20 23.01 -1.20
C SER A 459 -21.06 22.52 -0.33
N THR A 460 -21.38 22.02 0.87
CA THR A 460 -20.42 21.47 1.82
C THR A 460 -19.79 20.19 1.30
N THR A 461 -20.57 19.32 0.64
CA THR A 461 -20.03 18.11 -0.01
C THR A 461 -19.05 18.46 -1.12
N LEU A 462 -19.39 19.40 -2.00
CA LEU A 462 -18.51 19.84 -3.09
C LEU A 462 -17.18 20.42 -2.59
N VAL A 463 -17.21 21.24 -1.52
CA VAL A 463 -16.00 21.78 -0.89
C VAL A 463 -15.11 20.67 -0.36
N ASN A 464 -15.69 19.71 0.38
CA ASN A 464 -14.98 18.57 0.92
C ASN A 464 -14.37 17.69 -0.18
N GLU A 465 -15.10 17.47 -1.28
CA GLU A 465 -14.62 16.70 -2.41
C GLU A 465 -13.44 17.38 -3.12
N CYS A 466 -13.55 18.68 -3.40
CA CYS A 466 -12.47 19.46 -4.00
C CYS A 466 -11.22 19.47 -3.11
N ASP A 467 -11.40 19.67 -1.80
CA ASP A 467 -10.29 19.67 -0.84
C ASP A 467 -9.61 18.29 -0.80
N LYS A 468 -10.39 17.21 -0.69
CA LYS A 468 -9.87 15.83 -0.74
C LYS A 468 -9.06 15.56 -2.01
N LEU A 469 -9.63 15.86 -3.19
CA LEU A 469 -8.98 15.62 -4.49
C LEU A 469 -7.70 16.45 -4.64
N SER A 470 -7.76 17.73 -4.28
CA SER A 470 -6.64 18.66 -4.33
C SER A 470 -5.49 18.23 -3.42
N ASN A 471 -5.79 17.90 -2.17
CA ASN A 471 -4.82 17.40 -1.19
C ASN A 471 -4.23 16.04 -1.61
N TYR A 472 -5.00 15.21 -2.30
CA TYR A 472 -4.51 13.93 -2.82
C TYR A 472 -3.55 14.10 -4.00
N MET A 473 -3.87 14.99 -4.96
CA MET A 473 -2.97 15.29 -6.07
C MET A 473 -1.65 15.90 -5.59
N MET A 474 -1.70 16.79 -4.58
CA MET A 474 -0.48 17.30 -3.95
C MET A 474 0.29 16.22 -3.18
N TYR A 475 -0.39 15.31 -2.50
CA TYR A 475 0.24 14.15 -1.87
C TYR A 475 1.00 13.31 -2.89
N LEU A 476 0.38 13.00 -4.03
CA LEU A 476 1.03 12.27 -5.12
C LEU A 476 2.24 13.03 -5.65
N LEU A 477 2.12 14.34 -5.86
CA LEU A 477 3.21 15.17 -6.37
C LEU A 477 4.41 15.24 -5.41
N VAL A 478 4.18 15.32 -4.11
CA VAL A 478 5.24 15.49 -3.09
C VAL A 478 5.91 14.18 -2.74
N LEU A 479 5.14 13.09 -2.59
CA LEU A 479 5.65 11.82 -2.08
C LEU A 479 5.81 10.75 -3.15
N HIS A 480 5.01 10.79 -4.20
CA HIS A 480 5.00 9.78 -5.26
C HIS A 480 5.05 10.38 -6.66
N PRO A 481 5.98 11.32 -6.94
CA PRO A 481 6.02 12.02 -8.23
C PRO A 481 6.19 11.05 -9.40
N SER A 482 6.83 9.90 -9.20
CA SER A 482 6.96 8.86 -10.23
C SER A 482 5.63 8.31 -10.75
N MET A 483 4.55 8.41 -9.96
CA MET A 483 3.20 8.00 -10.39
C MET A 483 2.48 9.08 -11.21
N LEU A 484 3.07 10.26 -11.34
CA LEU A 484 2.55 11.35 -12.14
C LEU A 484 3.44 11.55 -13.39
N PRO A 485 2.89 12.07 -14.50
CA PRO A 485 3.65 12.46 -15.68
C PRO A 485 4.40 13.79 -15.44
N VAL A 486 5.25 13.83 -14.41
CA VAL A 486 6.05 15.00 -14.05
C VAL A 486 7.53 14.76 -14.38
N SER A 487 8.25 15.85 -14.66
CA SER A 487 9.71 15.80 -14.74
C SER A 487 10.29 15.76 -13.33
N SER A 488 11.37 14.99 -13.10
CA SER A 488 11.92 14.68 -11.77
C SER A 488 12.43 15.89 -10.97
N ASP A 489 12.44 17.09 -11.55
CA ASP A 489 13.31 18.19 -11.12
C ASP A 489 12.57 19.47 -10.68
N TYR A 490 11.24 19.45 -10.45
CA TYR A 490 10.56 20.69 -10.08
C TYR A 490 10.59 21.03 -8.58
N ALA A 491 10.78 22.32 -8.31
CA ALA A 491 10.95 22.95 -7.01
C ALA A 491 9.63 23.05 -6.20
N VAL A 492 8.85 21.98 -6.08
CA VAL A 492 7.76 21.92 -5.08
C VAL A 492 8.34 22.18 -3.69
N MET A 493 9.50 21.59 -3.39
CA MET A 493 10.23 21.86 -2.15
C MET A 493 10.71 23.30 -2.07
N GLY A 494 11.19 23.89 -3.17
CA GLY A 494 11.59 25.30 -3.18
C GLY A 494 10.40 26.26 -2.95
N LEU A 495 9.22 25.96 -3.50
CA LEU A 495 8.00 26.72 -3.22
C LEU A 495 7.51 26.49 -1.79
N PHE A 496 7.60 25.26 -1.28
CA PHE A 496 7.28 24.92 0.10
C PHE A 496 8.18 25.66 1.09
N ASP A 497 9.50 25.69 0.83
CA ASP A 497 10.47 26.45 1.62
C ASP A 497 10.21 27.95 1.52
N HIS A 498 9.86 28.47 0.34
CA HIS A 498 9.41 29.86 0.20
C HIS A 498 8.20 30.14 1.07
N MET A 499 7.14 29.33 0.99
CA MET A 499 5.96 29.51 1.86
C MET A 499 6.29 29.34 3.34
N ARG A 500 7.27 28.52 3.70
CA ARG A 500 7.74 28.37 5.07
C ARG A 500 8.45 29.62 5.58
N TRP A 501 9.25 30.30 4.75
CA TRP A 501 10.09 31.42 5.17
C TRP A 501 9.65 32.79 4.65
N ALA A 502 8.60 32.86 3.83
CA ALA A 502 8.12 34.09 3.23
C ALA A 502 7.80 35.13 4.30
N ASP A 503 8.41 36.29 4.18
CA ASP A 503 8.09 37.42 5.03
C ASP A 503 6.69 37.93 4.69
N THR A 504 5.71 37.56 5.52
CA THR A 504 4.31 38.00 5.34
C THR A 504 4.11 39.45 5.78
N GLN A 505 5.17 40.16 6.23
CA GLN A 505 5.12 41.60 6.46
C GLN A 505 5.35 42.41 5.17
N SER A 506 6.02 41.85 4.16
CA SER A 506 6.33 42.54 2.90
C SER A 506 5.31 42.30 1.78
N THR A 507 4.15 41.73 2.08
CA THR A 507 3.05 41.55 1.10
C THR A 507 2.62 42.90 0.52
N SER A 508 2.25 42.91 -0.77
CA SER A 508 1.77 44.09 -1.51
C SER A 508 0.89 45.01 -0.64
N GLU A 509 1.24 46.31 -0.61
CA GLU A 509 0.52 47.34 0.15
C GLU A 509 -1.00 47.26 -0.12
N ASP A 510 -1.40 47.07 -1.38
CA ASP A 510 -2.79 46.91 -1.86
C ASP A 510 -3.56 45.74 -1.21
N LEU A 511 -2.91 44.58 -0.99
CA LEU A 511 -3.56 43.45 -0.30
C LEU A 511 -3.66 43.71 1.20
N SER A 512 -2.62 44.31 1.79
CA SER A 512 -2.57 44.59 3.22
C SER A 512 -3.59 45.66 3.65
N GLU A 513 -3.75 46.69 2.83
CA GLU A 513 -4.74 47.76 3.01
C GLU A 513 -6.16 47.19 2.96
N ARG A 514 -6.47 46.37 1.95
CA ARG A 514 -7.79 45.73 1.82
C ARG A 514 -8.10 44.70 2.89
N LEU A 515 -7.11 43.90 3.32
CA LEU A 515 -7.28 43.01 4.47
C LEU A 515 -7.50 43.80 5.77
N SER A 516 -6.95 45.01 5.88
CA SER A 516 -7.19 45.88 7.01
C SER A 516 -8.62 46.46 7.01
N GLU A 517 -9.18 46.76 5.84
CA GLU A 517 -10.59 47.17 5.67
C GLU A 517 -11.56 46.03 6.02
N LEU A 518 -11.20 44.79 5.69
CA LEU A 518 -12.00 43.58 5.93
C LEU A 518 -11.73 42.93 7.30
N ARG A 519 -10.83 43.49 8.11
CA ARG A 519 -10.42 42.97 9.43
C ARG A 519 -11.55 42.68 10.43
N PRO A 520 -12.68 43.41 10.48
CA PRO A 520 -13.78 43.01 11.37
C PRO A 520 -14.52 41.75 10.91
N VAL A 521 -14.36 41.35 9.66
CA VAL A 521 -14.99 40.17 9.05
C VAL A 521 -14.02 39.00 9.00
N VAL A 522 -12.72 39.26 8.77
CA VAL A 522 -11.70 38.24 8.54
C VAL A 522 -10.89 37.92 9.79
N ASP A 523 -10.83 36.64 10.17
CA ASP A 523 -9.98 36.19 11.28
C ASP A 523 -8.47 36.25 10.95
N GLN A 524 -7.65 36.25 12.01
CA GLN A 524 -6.19 36.39 11.87
C GLN A 524 -5.57 35.21 11.11
N TRP A 525 -6.12 34.01 11.27
CA TRP A 525 -5.61 32.81 10.61
C TRP A 525 -5.82 32.87 9.09
N TYR A 526 -7.02 33.23 8.63
CA TYR A 526 -7.36 33.36 7.22
C TYR A 526 -6.55 34.48 6.57
N ALA A 527 -6.35 35.60 7.26
CA ALA A 527 -5.49 36.69 6.79
C ALA A 527 -4.04 36.23 6.55
N GLU A 528 -3.43 35.50 7.49
CA GLU A 528 -2.07 34.97 7.30
C GLU A 528 -2.01 33.90 6.20
N ARG A 529 -3.02 33.03 6.11
CA ARG A 529 -3.13 32.02 5.04
C ARG A 529 -3.17 32.68 3.66
N LEU A 530 -3.98 33.72 3.48
CA LEU A 530 -4.07 34.47 2.24
C LEU A 530 -2.75 35.14 1.86
N LYS A 531 -2.03 35.76 2.82
CA LYS A 531 -0.71 36.36 2.54
C LYS A 531 0.28 35.32 2.02
N VAL A 532 0.33 34.14 2.64
CA VAL A 532 1.19 33.03 2.19
C VAL A 532 0.79 32.57 0.77
N LEU A 533 -0.50 32.39 0.51
CA LEU A 533 -1.02 32.02 -0.81
C LEU A 533 -0.63 33.04 -1.90
N TYR A 534 -0.82 34.34 -1.65
CA TYR A 534 -0.42 35.40 -2.59
C TYR A 534 1.09 35.43 -2.82
N SER A 535 1.88 35.24 -1.75
CA SER A 535 3.34 35.17 -1.87
C SER A 535 3.80 33.96 -2.69
N ALA A 536 3.10 32.82 -2.59
CA ALA A 536 3.39 31.62 -3.36
C ALA A 536 3.03 31.81 -4.84
N LEU A 537 1.89 32.47 -5.13
CA LEU A 537 1.49 32.81 -6.49
C LEU A 537 2.48 33.79 -7.14
N ASN A 538 2.98 34.79 -6.40
CA ASN A 538 4.05 35.68 -6.87
C ASN A 538 5.30 34.89 -7.24
N GLU A 539 5.77 34.02 -6.34
CA GLU A 539 6.95 33.20 -6.56
C GLU A 539 6.79 32.28 -7.79
N LEU A 540 5.58 31.73 -7.99
CA LEU A 540 5.27 30.89 -9.13
C LEU A 540 5.29 31.68 -10.45
N SER A 541 4.73 32.89 -10.47
CA SER A 541 4.75 33.78 -11.65
C SER A 541 6.14 34.30 -11.97
N MET A 542 6.97 34.58 -10.94
CA MET A 542 8.38 34.93 -11.14
C MET A 542 9.20 33.79 -11.74
N LYS A 543 8.93 32.55 -11.34
CA LYS A 543 9.62 31.35 -11.86
C LYS A 543 9.14 30.92 -13.24
N ILE A 544 7.90 31.24 -13.60
CA ILE A 544 7.26 30.85 -14.85
C ILE A 544 6.50 32.07 -15.40
N PRO A 545 7.18 32.94 -16.15
CA PRO A 545 6.56 34.13 -16.72
C PRO A 545 5.35 33.83 -17.62
N GLU A 546 5.29 32.64 -18.23
CA GLU A 546 4.20 32.22 -19.12
C GLU A 546 2.85 32.13 -18.41
N ILE A 547 2.83 31.91 -17.10
CA ILE A 547 1.60 31.85 -16.30
C ILE A 547 1.29 33.17 -15.61
N ASP A 548 2.06 34.24 -15.82
CA ASP A 548 1.90 35.51 -15.12
C ASP A 548 0.51 36.12 -15.31
N ASN A 549 0.01 36.13 -16.56
CA ASN A 549 -1.35 36.56 -16.85
C ASN A 549 -2.40 35.74 -16.08
N SER A 550 -2.25 34.42 -16.05
CA SER A 550 -3.14 33.51 -15.32
C SER A 550 -3.10 33.76 -13.81
N VAL A 551 -1.91 34.05 -13.26
CA VAL A 551 -1.71 34.42 -11.85
C VAL A 551 -2.35 35.78 -11.54
N ILE A 552 -2.19 36.77 -12.40
CA ILE A 552 -2.81 38.10 -12.26
C ILE A 552 -4.33 37.95 -12.25
N ILE A 553 -4.90 37.24 -13.22
CA ILE A 553 -6.35 37.04 -13.30
C ILE A 553 -6.86 36.25 -12.08
N ALA A 554 -6.13 35.23 -11.62
CA ALA A 554 -6.51 34.50 -10.41
C ALA A 554 -6.47 35.38 -9.16
N LYS A 555 -5.46 36.24 -9.00
CA LYS A 555 -5.40 37.23 -7.91
C LYS A 555 -6.57 38.20 -7.98
N GLU A 556 -6.86 38.76 -9.16
CA GLU A 556 -8.01 39.66 -9.32
C GLU A 556 -9.34 38.93 -9.08
N PHE A 557 -9.44 37.67 -9.49
CA PHE A 557 -10.57 36.81 -9.17
C PHE A 557 -10.73 36.63 -7.65
N PHE A 558 -9.65 36.28 -6.92
CA PHE A 558 -9.66 36.16 -5.46
C PHE A 558 -10.01 37.48 -4.78
N LYS A 559 -9.40 38.59 -5.22
CA LYS A 559 -9.71 39.94 -4.74
C LYS A 559 -11.18 40.28 -4.92
N SER A 560 -11.75 40.02 -6.10
CA SER A 560 -13.14 40.34 -6.41
C SER A 560 -14.13 39.54 -5.56
N ARG A 561 -13.79 38.28 -5.25
CA ARG A 561 -14.67 37.37 -4.53
C ARG A 561 -14.67 37.57 -3.03
N LEU A 562 -13.67 38.24 -2.46
CA LEU A 562 -13.69 38.69 -1.05
C LEU A 562 -14.92 39.55 -0.70
N ARG A 563 -15.61 40.13 -1.69
CA ARG A 563 -16.81 40.97 -1.49
C ARG A 563 -18.16 40.24 -1.64
N SER A 564 -18.24 39.08 -2.30
CA SER A 564 -19.52 38.37 -2.51
C SER A 564 -19.32 36.88 -2.83
N PRO A 565 -19.78 35.95 -1.97
CA PRO A 565 -19.51 34.52 -2.09
C PRO A 565 -20.40 33.70 -3.02
N HIS A 566 -21.53 34.24 -3.48
CA HIS A 566 -22.56 33.47 -4.21
C HIS A 566 -22.09 32.88 -5.55
N ASN A 567 -20.87 33.20 -6.00
CA ASN A 567 -20.32 32.79 -7.29
C ASN A 567 -19.10 31.87 -7.20
N VAL A 568 -18.76 31.35 -6.01
CA VAL A 568 -17.62 30.41 -5.84
C VAL A 568 -18.01 28.97 -6.22
N LEU A 569 -19.29 28.60 -6.03
CA LEU A 569 -19.79 27.25 -6.30
C LEU A 569 -19.58 26.78 -7.75
N PRO A 570 -19.93 27.57 -8.80
CA PRO A 570 -19.69 27.18 -10.18
C PRO A 570 -18.21 26.94 -10.50
N VAL A 571 -17.31 27.69 -9.84
CA VAL A 571 -15.86 27.54 -9.99
C VAL A 571 -15.41 26.22 -9.37
N LEU A 572 -15.87 25.90 -8.17
CA LEU A 572 -15.56 24.63 -7.51
C LEU A 572 -16.04 23.42 -8.31
N LYS A 573 -17.20 23.52 -8.99
CA LYS A 573 -17.67 22.43 -9.88
C LYS A 573 -16.66 22.16 -11.00
N VAL A 574 -16.17 23.21 -11.67
CA VAL A 574 -15.16 23.03 -12.73
C VAL A 574 -13.82 22.57 -12.16
N VAL A 575 -13.44 23.05 -10.98
CA VAL A 575 -12.22 22.59 -10.29
C VAL A 575 -12.32 21.10 -9.96
N LYS A 576 -13.45 20.61 -9.44
CA LYS A 576 -13.72 19.17 -9.21
C LYS A 576 -13.57 18.36 -10.51
N GLU A 577 -14.26 18.78 -11.58
CA GLU A 577 -14.19 18.12 -12.89
C GLU A 577 -12.74 18.06 -13.40
N THR A 578 -11.98 19.15 -13.22
CA THR A 578 -10.56 19.23 -13.62
C THR A 578 -9.71 18.27 -12.80
N TRP A 579 -9.91 18.17 -11.48
CA TRP A 579 -9.18 17.23 -10.65
C TRP A 579 -9.44 15.77 -11.04
N ILE A 580 -10.69 15.42 -11.31
CA ILE A 580 -11.07 14.09 -11.80
C ILE A 580 -10.35 13.79 -13.12
N ALA A 581 -10.36 14.72 -14.07
CA ALA A 581 -9.67 14.59 -15.34
C ALA A 581 -8.16 14.38 -15.17
N LEU A 582 -7.53 15.12 -14.26
CA LEU A 582 -6.11 15.00 -13.98
C LEU A 582 -5.74 13.68 -13.33
N LEU A 583 -6.58 13.16 -12.44
CA LEU A 583 -6.39 11.84 -11.85
C LEU A 583 -6.53 10.71 -12.87
N ILE A 584 -7.51 10.79 -13.77
CA ILE A 584 -7.67 9.84 -14.88
C ILE A 584 -6.44 9.90 -15.79
N TYR A 585 -6.00 11.09 -16.15
CA TYR A 585 -4.81 11.28 -16.97
C TYR A 585 -3.55 10.74 -16.27
N ALA A 586 -3.33 11.09 -15.01
CA ALA A 586 -2.21 10.59 -14.22
C ALA A 586 -2.22 9.06 -14.15
N ALA A 587 -3.37 8.45 -13.84
CA ALA A 587 -3.54 7.01 -13.82
C ALA A 587 -3.26 6.37 -15.20
N SER A 588 -3.69 7.00 -16.30
CA SER A 588 -3.41 6.47 -17.65
C SER A 588 -1.94 6.57 -18.08
N LYS A 589 -1.13 7.39 -17.38
CA LYS A 589 0.29 7.60 -17.66
C LYS A 589 1.21 6.91 -16.65
N SER A 590 0.68 6.46 -15.52
CA SER A 590 1.45 5.76 -14.50
C SER A 590 1.82 4.35 -14.96
N ARG A 591 3.00 3.90 -14.54
CA ARG A 591 3.50 2.57 -14.86
C ARG A 591 2.95 1.53 -13.88
N GLY A 592 2.63 0.35 -14.38
CA GLY A 592 2.05 -0.73 -13.59
C GLY A 592 2.90 -1.18 -12.40
N GLU A 593 4.23 -1.14 -12.51
CA GLU A 593 5.13 -1.54 -11.42
C GLU A 593 5.01 -0.62 -10.21
N LEU A 594 4.68 0.66 -10.44
CA LEU A 594 4.45 1.62 -9.36
C LEU A 594 3.18 1.28 -8.59
N HIS A 595 2.13 0.85 -9.28
CA HIS A 595 0.91 0.35 -8.66
C HIS A 595 1.15 -0.93 -7.86
N ALA A 596 1.98 -1.85 -8.38
CA ALA A 596 2.41 -3.04 -7.65
C ALA A 596 3.15 -2.66 -6.35
N ARG A 597 4.04 -1.68 -6.40
CA ARG A 597 4.76 -1.15 -5.23
C ARG A 597 3.81 -0.50 -4.22
N ARG A 598 2.81 0.28 -4.66
CA ARG A 598 1.86 0.97 -3.76
C ARG A 598 0.92 0.02 -3.02
N LEU A 599 0.56 -1.12 -3.60
CA LEU A 599 -0.28 -2.11 -2.93
C LEU A 599 0.30 -2.55 -1.57
N GLY A 600 1.63 -2.56 -1.41
CA GLY A 600 2.28 -2.92 -0.14
C GLY A 600 1.97 -1.94 1.00
N ASP A 601 1.54 -0.73 0.70
CA ASP A 601 1.15 0.28 1.70
C ASP A 601 -0.37 0.32 1.92
N GLY A 602 -1.15 -0.53 1.23
CA GLY A 602 -2.62 -0.63 1.29
C GLY A 602 -3.31 -0.20 -0.01
N GLY A 603 -4.65 -0.16 0.00
CA GLY A 603 -5.44 0.26 -1.16
C GLY A 603 -5.27 1.75 -1.49
N GLU A 604 -4.82 2.05 -2.71
CA GLU A 604 -4.57 3.42 -3.20
C GLU A 604 -5.58 3.78 -4.29
N LEU A 605 -6.20 4.96 -4.21
CA LEU A 605 -7.22 5.41 -5.17
C LEU A 605 -6.70 5.45 -6.61
N LEU A 606 -5.46 5.88 -6.84
CA LEU A 606 -4.89 5.97 -8.19
C LEU A 606 -4.73 4.57 -8.82
N THR A 607 -4.36 3.58 -8.02
CA THR A 607 -4.26 2.18 -8.46
C THR A 607 -5.63 1.59 -8.81
N PHE A 608 -6.68 1.97 -8.06
CA PHE A 608 -8.05 1.60 -8.41
C PHE A 608 -8.49 2.20 -9.74
N ILE A 609 -8.27 3.52 -9.93
CA ILE A 609 -8.62 4.21 -11.19
C ILE A 609 -7.85 3.60 -12.36
N TRP A 610 -6.55 3.33 -12.20
CA TRP A 610 -5.71 2.71 -13.22
C TRP A 610 -6.22 1.33 -13.65
N LEU A 611 -6.55 0.46 -12.68
CA LEU A 611 -7.07 -0.87 -13.00
C LEU A 611 -8.47 -0.79 -13.65
N LEU A 612 -9.31 0.15 -13.19
CA LEU A 612 -10.61 0.42 -13.80
C LEU A 612 -10.49 0.91 -15.25
N LEU A 613 -9.52 1.78 -15.55
CA LEU A 613 -9.18 2.20 -16.91
C LEU A 613 -8.80 1.00 -17.80
N ALA A 614 -8.04 0.05 -17.25
CA ALA A 614 -7.65 -1.15 -17.98
C ALA A 614 -8.87 -2.01 -18.37
N HIS A 615 -9.85 -2.17 -17.47
CA HIS A 615 -11.11 -2.86 -17.80
C HIS A 615 -11.96 -2.13 -18.84
N HIS A 616 -11.84 -0.82 -18.96
CA HIS A 616 -12.55 -0.03 -19.96
C HIS A 616 -11.81 0.09 -21.30
N SER A 617 -10.65 -0.56 -21.46
CA SER A 617 -9.76 -0.43 -22.63
C SER A 617 -9.19 0.98 -22.83
N LEU A 618 -9.08 1.78 -21.77
CA LEU A 618 -8.62 3.18 -21.82
C LEU A 618 -7.16 3.34 -21.35
N GLY A 619 -6.37 2.27 -21.37
CA GLY A 619 -5.05 2.20 -20.75
C GLY A 619 -3.96 3.05 -21.42
N ASN A 620 -4.20 3.59 -22.62
CA ASN A 620 -3.34 4.60 -23.24
C ASN A 620 -4.15 5.90 -23.33
N ALA A 621 -3.71 6.96 -22.64
CA ALA A 621 -4.35 8.29 -22.70
C ALA A 621 -4.62 8.78 -24.13
N ALA A 622 -3.79 8.35 -25.10
CA ALA A 622 -3.94 8.68 -26.51
C ALA A 622 -5.16 8.02 -27.18
N GLU A 623 -5.56 6.81 -26.77
CA GLU A 623 -6.78 6.15 -27.25
C GLU A 623 -8.04 6.72 -26.58
N ALA A 624 -7.89 7.34 -25.41
CA ALA A 624 -8.96 8.04 -24.69
C ALA A 624 -9.12 9.52 -25.08
N GLY A 625 -8.34 10.03 -26.05
CA GLY A 625 -8.37 11.44 -26.46
C GLY A 625 -7.80 12.43 -25.42
N LEU A 626 -7.17 11.94 -24.35
CA LEU A 626 -6.59 12.74 -23.27
C LEU A 626 -5.13 13.08 -23.59
N THR A 627 -4.92 14.00 -24.53
CA THR A 627 -3.61 14.61 -24.77
C THR A 627 -3.59 16.01 -24.18
N PHE A 628 -3.04 16.15 -22.96
CA PHE A 628 -2.47 17.43 -22.54
C PHE A 628 -1.16 17.59 -23.32
N ARG A 629 -1.10 18.61 -24.18
CA ARG A 629 0.10 18.97 -24.93
C ARG A 629 1.06 19.74 -24.05
#